data_AF-A0A432KI00-F1
#
_entry.id   AF-A0A432KI00-F1
#
_cell.length_a   1.000
_cell.length_b   1.000
_cell.length_c   1.000
_cell.angle_alpha   90.00
_cell.angle_beta   90.00
_cell.angle_gamma   90.00
#
_symmetry.space_group_name_H-M   'P 1'
#
loop_
_entity.id
_entity.type
_entity.pdbx_description
1 polymer ?
#
loop_
_entity_poly.entity_id
_entity_poly.type
_entity_poly.pdbx_seq_one_letter_code
_entity_poly.pdbx_strand_id
1 'polypeptide(L)'
;MIDNINENKMDLNVNFIKSVLSLFSEMQGNGISLVYLGEFNHEITKMFTSMAESDMERKKEDRYVKKRVYHVMVETLQNMNKHSDEITDAQIGNGLFVIGNKEDIYYVITSNKVARDKVDDLRSAIDEVNAASADELKKMYMQQIKHGKLSDKGGAGLGLIDIARKTGEKLVYKFLPIDEEFDLFILKVEINGDKIKDVKSK
;
A
#
# COMPACT_ATOMS: atom_id res chain seq x y z
N MET A 1 38.24 16.66 44.84
CA MET A 1 37.72 17.33 43.63
C MET A 1 36.67 16.41 43.05
N ILE A 2 35.44 16.88 43.17
CA ILE A 2 34.18 16.16 42.99
C ILE A 2 33.76 16.31 41.53
N ASP A 3 33.20 15.22 41.02
CA ASP A 3 32.23 15.07 39.92
C ASP A 3 32.40 15.89 38.65
N ASN A 4 32.66 15.20 37.55
CA ASN A 4 32.06 15.58 36.27
C ASN A 4 32.19 14.46 35.23
N ILE A 5 31.33 13.44 35.32
CA ILE A 5 30.75 12.80 34.14
C ILE A 5 29.33 12.40 34.51
N ASN A 6 28.39 13.32 34.28
CA ASN A 6 26.97 12.99 34.23
C ASN A 6 26.72 12.25 32.90
N GLU A 7 27.11 10.98 32.85
CA GLU A 7 26.75 10.08 31.75
C GLU A 7 25.28 9.72 31.94
N ASN A 8 24.41 10.51 31.33
CA ASN A 8 23.00 10.17 31.14
C ASN A 8 22.94 8.97 30.17
N LYS A 9 23.26 7.77 30.66
CA LYS A 9 23.04 6.51 29.95
C LYS A 9 21.54 6.30 29.86
N MET A 10 21.01 6.57 28.69
CA MET A 10 19.64 6.22 28.33
C MET A 10 19.56 4.69 28.27
N ASP A 11 19.27 4.06 29.41
CA ASP A 11 19.14 2.60 29.51
C ASP A 11 17.97 2.11 28.64
N LEU A 12 18.25 1.14 27.76
CA LEU A 12 17.23 0.48 26.94
C LEU A 12 16.32 -0.37 27.84
N ASN A 13 15.07 0.09 28.03
CA ASN A 13 14.09 -0.63 28.82
C ASN A 13 13.81 -2.03 28.23
N VAL A 14 13.75 -3.06 29.09
CA VAL A 14 13.51 -4.46 28.68
C VAL A 14 12.23 -4.63 27.84
N ASN A 15 11.16 -3.90 28.17
CA ASN A 15 9.91 -3.96 27.40
C ASN A 15 10.09 -3.35 26.01
N PHE A 16 10.85 -2.26 25.88
CA PHE A 16 11.16 -1.67 24.58
C PHE A 16 11.97 -2.63 23.70
N ILE A 17 12.99 -3.29 24.29
CA ILE A 17 13.78 -4.31 23.58
C ILE A 17 12.88 -5.46 23.09
N LYS A 18 11.98 -5.96 23.94
CA LYS A 18 11.02 -7.01 23.57
C LYS A 18 10.13 -6.58 22.40
N SER A 19 9.64 -5.34 22.41
CA SER A 19 8.82 -4.81 21.30
C SER A 19 9.61 -4.74 19.99
N VAL A 20 10.85 -4.23 20.02
CA VAL A 20 11.72 -4.15 18.83
C VAL A 20 12.03 -5.53 18.27
N LEU A 21 12.38 -6.49 19.12
CA LEU A 21 12.67 -7.86 18.68
C LEU A 21 11.42 -8.57 18.13
N SER A 22 10.25 -8.34 18.74
CA SER A 22 8.99 -8.89 18.25
C SER A 22 8.65 -8.33 16.87
N LEU A 23 8.74 -7.01 16.70
CA LEU A 23 8.54 -6.35 15.41
C LEU A 23 9.50 -6.89 14.35
N PHE A 24 10.78 -7.00 14.68
CA PHE A 24 11.80 -7.52 13.77
C PHE A 24 11.49 -8.96 13.33
N SER A 25 11.12 -9.83 14.28
CA SER A 25 10.74 -11.22 14.00
C SER A 25 9.50 -11.31 13.12
N GLU A 26 8.47 -10.50 13.39
CA GLU A 26 7.25 -10.45 12.58
C GLU A 26 7.53 -9.94 11.16
N MET A 27 8.37 -8.91 11.02
CA MET A 27 8.77 -8.41 9.71
C MET A 27 9.51 -9.48 8.89
N GLN A 28 10.47 -10.17 9.51
CA GLN A 28 11.19 -11.26 8.84
C GLN A 28 10.27 -12.43 8.47
N GLY A 29 9.44 -12.90 9.42
CA GLY A 29 8.54 -14.04 9.21
C GLY A 29 7.44 -13.79 8.16
N ASN A 30 7.09 -12.52 7.95
CA ASN A 30 6.16 -12.11 6.89
C ASN A 30 6.86 -11.63 5.61
N GLY A 31 8.20 -11.62 5.57
CA GLY A 31 8.96 -11.17 4.40
C GLY A 31 8.82 -9.67 4.11
N ILE A 32 8.48 -8.88 5.13
CA ILE A 32 8.35 -7.43 5.05
C ILE A 32 9.75 -6.83 4.89
N SER A 33 9.98 -6.10 3.80
CA SER A 33 11.26 -5.45 3.51
C SER A 33 11.26 -3.96 3.84
N LEU A 34 10.07 -3.34 3.88
CA LEU A 34 9.92 -1.92 4.18
C LEU A 34 8.57 -1.65 4.83
N VAL A 35 8.59 -0.86 5.90
CA VAL A 35 7.41 -0.31 6.60
C VAL A 35 7.64 1.18 6.76
N TYR A 36 6.61 1.97 6.45
CA TYR A 36 6.60 3.38 6.71
C TYR A 36 5.27 3.79 7.34
N LEU A 37 5.37 4.57 8.40
CA LEU A 37 4.25 5.18 9.10
C LEU A 37 4.49 6.70 9.08
N GLY A 38 3.65 7.45 8.38
CA GLY A 38 3.90 8.87 8.19
C GLY A 38 3.02 9.53 7.15
N GLU A 39 3.27 10.81 6.92
CA GLU A 39 2.69 11.55 5.81
C GLU A 39 3.37 11.14 4.51
N PHE A 40 2.61 11.09 3.43
CA PHE A 40 3.15 10.75 2.12
C PHE A 40 3.27 12.01 1.27
N ASN A 41 4.36 12.07 0.52
CA ASN A 41 4.58 13.10 -0.48
C ASN A 41 5.30 12.50 -1.69
N HIS A 42 5.55 13.33 -2.70
CA HIS A 42 6.18 12.88 -3.94
C HIS A 42 7.62 12.36 -3.72
N GLU A 43 8.37 12.96 -2.79
CA GLU A 43 9.75 12.56 -2.49
C GLU A 43 9.80 11.18 -1.82
N ILE A 44 8.91 10.95 -0.85
CA ILE A 44 8.75 9.67 -0.16
C ILE A 44 8.36 8.57 -1.15
N THR A 45 7.44 8.88 -2.05
CA THR A 45 7.02 7.94 -3.11
C THR A 45 8.21 7.53 -3.99
N LYS A 46 9.04 8.50 -4.39
CA LYS A 46 10.25 8.25 -5.19
C LYS A 46 11.27 7.42 -4.42
N MET A 47 11.50 7.75 -3.14
CA MET A 47 12.44 7.03 -2.29
C MET A 47 12.03 5.56 -2.14
N PHE A 48 10.77 5.27 -1.80
CA PHE A 48 10.31 3.90 -1.60
C PHE A 48 10.33 3.08 -2.88
N THR A 49 9.90 3.67 -3.99
CA THR A 49 9.95 2.97 -5.28
C THR A 49 11.38 2.64 -5.68
N SER A 50 12.35 3.55 -5.50
CA SER A 50 13.78 3.27 -5.75
C SER A 50 14.38 2.21 -4.81
N MET A 51 13.97 2.20 -3.53
CA MET A 51 14.40 1.16 -2.57
C MET A 51 13.90 -0.22 -2.99
N ALA A 52 12.61 -0.33 -3.36
CA ALA A 52 12.03 -1.58 -3.83
C ALA A 52 12.67 -2.05 -5.14
N GLU A 53 12.91 -1.15 -6.10
CA GLU A 53 13.62 -1.47 -7.34
C GLU A 53 15.02 -2.02 -7.08
N SER A 54 15.76 -1.40 -6.16
CA SER A 54 17.11 -1.85 -5.79
C SER A 54 17.10 -3.24 -5.13
N ASP A 55 16.12 -3.53 -4.27
CA ASP A 55 15.96 -4.86 -3.66
C ASP A 55 15.65 -5.93 -4.71
N MET A 56 14.72 -5.65 -5.62
CA MET A 56 14.35 -6.56 -6.70
C MET A 56 15.50 -6.79 -7.70
N GLU A 57 16.33 -5.78 -7.97
CA GLU A 57 17.51 -5.92 -8.82
C GLU A 57 18.54 -6.84 -8.17
N ARG A 58 18.79 -6.68 -6.87
CA ARG A 58 19.69 -7.56 -6.10
C ARG A 58 19.22 -9.01 -6.09
N LYS A 59 17.90 -9.24 -6.02
CA LYS A 59 17.28 -10.56 -6.09
C LYS A 59 17.19 -11.14 -7.52
N LYS A 60 17.61 -10.38 -8.54
CA LYS A 60 17.54 -10.73 -9.96
C LYS A 60 16.12 -11.07 -10.42
N GLU A 61 15.14 -10.32 -9.90
CA GLU A 61 13.73 -10.49 -10.24
C GLU A 61 13.46 -10.25 -11.72
N ASP A 62 12.45 -10.97 -12.22
CA ASP A 62 11.99 -10.81 -13.60
C ASP A 62 11.50 -9.37 -13.87
N ARG A 63 11.86 -8.85 -15.05
CA ARG A 63 11.55 -7.46 -15.44
C ARG A 63 10.05 -7.14 -15.38
N TYR A 64 9.19 -8.11 -15.64
CA TYR A 64 7.75 -7.91 -15.59
C TYR A 64 7.23 -7.83 -14.16
N VAL A 65 7.75 -8.66 -13.26
CA VAL A 65 7.46 -8.58 -11.81
C VAL A 65 7.87 -7.21 -11.30
N LYS A 66 9.11 -6.77 -11.58
CA LYS A 66 9.60 -5.43 -11.21
C LYS A 66 8.67 -4.30 -11.65
N LYS A 67 8.27 -4.32 -12.93
CA LYS A 67 7.36 -3.30 -13.49
C LYS A 67 5.97 -3.33 -12.84
N ARG A 68 5.50 -4.51 -12.42
CA ARG A 68 4.19 -4.66 -11.75
C ARG A 68 4.23 -4.16 -10.32
N VAL A 69 5.24 -4.56 -9.55
CA VAL A 69 5.47 -4.07 -8.19
C VAL A 69 5.56 -2.55 -8.20
N TYR A 70 6.41 -1.97 -9.06
CA TYR A 70 6.53 -0.52 -9.20
C TYR A 70 5.19 0.16 -9.49
N HIS A 71 4.42 -0.38 -10.44
CA HIS A 71 3.12 0.18 -10.78
C HIS A 71 2.14 0.14 -9.61
N VAL A 72 2.03 -0.99 -8.90
CA VAL A 72 1.17 -1.11 -7.73
C VAL A 72 1.59 -0.12 -6.64
N MET A 73 2.88 0.01 -6.37
CA MET A 73 3.39 0.98 -5.40
C MET A 73 2.98 2.41 -5.77
N VAL A 74 3.16 2.83 -7.02
CA VAL A 74 2.81 4.18 -7.46
C VAL A 74 1.31 4.44 -7.34
N GLU A 75 0.44 3.54 -7.83
CA GLU A 75 -1.01 3.73 -7.77
C GLU A 75 -1.52 3.76 -6.33
N THR A 76 -1.03 2.85 -5.47
CA THR A 76 -1.44 2.80 -4.05
C THR A 76 -0.97 4.04 -3.29
N LEU A 77 0.26 4.51 -3.50
CA LEU A 77 0.77 5.74 -2.89
C LEU A 77 0.06 7.00 -3.40
N GLN A 78 -0.29 7.04 -4.69
CA GLN A 78 -1.11 8.12 -5.24
C GLN A 78 -2.53 8.13 -4.65
N ASN A 79 -3.12 6.96 -4.42
CA ASN A 79 -4.41 6.85 -3.76
C ASN A 79 -4.33 7.40 -2.32
N MET A 80 -3.25 7.10 -1.58
CA MET A 80 -3.04 7.66 -0.25
C MET A 80 -2.94 9.18 -0.26
N ASN A 81 -2.16 9.77 -1.17
CA ASN A 81 -1.98 11.23 -1.27
C ASN A 81 -3.28 11.97 -1.68
N LYS A 82 -4.08 11.40 -2.59
CA LYS A 82 -5.33 12.04 -3.05
C LYS A 82 -6.39 12.12 -1.97
N HIS A 83 -6.40 11.17 -1.03
CA HIS A 83 -7.43 11.06 0.00
C HIS A 83 -6.96 11.57 1.38
N SER A 84 -5.67 11.87 1.56
CA SER A 84 -5.15 12.54 2.76
C SER A 84 -5.50 14.03 2.81
N ASP A 85 -5.68 14.68 1.66
CA ASP A 85 -5.94 16.12 1.56
C ASP A 85 -7.30 16.56 2.14
N GLU A 86 -8.23 15.63 2.35
CA GLU A 86 -9.56 15.91 2.94
C GLU A 86 -9.56 15.83 4.48
N ILE A 87 -8.46 15.41 5.13
CA ILE A 87 -8.41 15.13 6.58
C ILE A 87 -7.24 15.88 7.22
N THR A 88 -7.51 17.07 7.75
CA THR A 88 -6.53 18.03 8.30
C THR A 88 -5.97 17.71 9.69
N ASP A 89 -6.26 16.53 10.26
CA ASP A 89 -5.90 16.24 11.65
C ASP A 89 -4.69 15.31 11.78
N ALA A 90 -3.53 15.91 12.09
CA ALA A 90 -2.17 15.37 11.96
C ALA A 90 -1.79 14.28 13.00
N GLN A 91 -2.70 13.85 13.88
CA GLN A 91 -2.35 12.94 14.99
C GLN A 91 -2.92 11.52 14.86
N ILE A 92 -3.94 11.29 14.02
CA ILE A 92 -4.53 9.96 13.80
C ILE A 92 -4.87 9.81 12.30
N GLY A 93 -3.84 9.69 11.46
CA GLY A 93 -4.01 9.67 10.00
C GLY A 93 -2.74 9.46 9.15
N ASN A 94 -1.58 9.36 9.78
CA ASN A 94 -0.28 9.15 9.13
C ASN A 94 -0.25 7.77 8.48
N GLY A 95 -0.60 7.67 7.20
CA GLY A 95 -0.86 6.41 6.54
C GLY A 95 0.23 5.35 6.76
N LEU A 96 -0.16 4.09 6.64
CA LEU A 96 0.75 2.95 6.66
C LEU A 96 1.08 2.55 5.22
N PHE A 97 2.36 2.34 4.93
CA PHE A 97 2.80 1.68 3.71
C PHE A 97 3.73 0.53 4.07
N VAL A 98 3.45 -0.65 3.52
CA VAL A 98 4.26 -1.85 3.69
C VAL A 98 4.50 -2.45 2.32
N ILE A 99 5.73 -2.89 2.08
CA ILE A 99 6.04 -3.82 1.00
C ILE A 99 6.77 -5.03 1.58
N GLY A 100 6.38 -6.20 1.09
CA GLY A 100 7.02 -7.45 1.43
C GLY A 100 7.03 -8.41 0.25
N ASN A 101 7.77 -9.49 0.44
CA ASN A 101 7.83 -10.62 -0.47
C ASN A 101 7.88 -11.89 0.38
N LYS A 102 6.90 -12.77 0.19
CA LYS A 102 6.81 -14.05 0.89
C LYS A 102 6.49 -15.12 -0.13
N GLU A 103 7.29 -16.18 -0.16
CA GLU A 103 7.11 -17.31 -1.09
C GLU A 103 6.99 -16.84 -2.55
N ASP A 104 7.89 -15.95 -2.97
CA ASP A 104 7.93 -15.34 -4.31
C ASP A 104 6.68 -14.53 -4.72
N ILE A 105 5.79 -14.25 -3.77
CA ILE A 105 4.65 -13.36 -3.92
C ILE A 105 4.99 -12.02 -3.28
N TYR A 106 5.15 -11.00 -4.11
CA TYR A 106 5.25 -9.62 -3.63
C TYR A 106 3.89 -9.14 -3.16
N TYR A 107 3.86 -8.30 -2.13
CA TYR A 107 2.64 -7.65 -1.70
C TYR A 107 2.91 -6.23 -1.22
N VAL A 108 1.92 -5.37 -1.43
CA VAL A 108 1.88 -4.00 -0.94
C VAL A 108 0.67 -3.85 -0.04
N ILE A 109 0.85 -3.27 1.14
CA ILE A 109 -0.25 -2.91 2.05
C ILE A 109 -0.23 -1.40 2.24
N THR A 110 -1.39 -0.78 2.06
CA THR A 110 -1.61 0.62 2.39
C THR A 110 -2.73 0.76 3.41
N SER A 111 -2.62 1.75 4.28
CA SER A 111 -3.70 2.12 5.18
C SER A 111 -3.88 3.63 5.24
N ASN A 112 -5.12 4.10 5.10
CA ASN A 112 -5.49 5.50 5.28
C ASN A 112 -6.87 5.63 5.94
N LYS A 113 -7.15 6.82 6.48
CA LYS A 113 -8.45 7.15 7.07
C LYS A 113 -9.47 7.42 5.95
N VAL A 114 -10.72 7.02 6.16
CA VAL A 114 -11.85 7.25 5.25
C VAL A 114 -13.08 7.67 6.06
N ALA A 115 -13.83 8.64 5.55
CA ALA A 115 -15.08 9.05 6.18
C ALA A 115 -16.11 7.92 6.12
N ARG A 116 -16.86 7.72 7.19
CA ARG A 116 -17.82 6.60 7.33
C ARG A 116 -18.89 6.61 6.25
N ASP A 117 -19.31 7.79 5.80
CA ASP A 117 -20.28 7.96 4.71
C ASP A 117 -19.74 7.54 3.32
N LYS A 118 -18.42 7.33 3.17
CA LYS A 118 -17.77 6.83 1.94
C LYS A 118 -17.48 5.34 1.97
N VAL A 119 -17.62 4.68 3.11
CA VAL A 119 -17.22 3.28 3.29
C VAL A 119 -18.02 2.36 2.38
N ASP A 120 -19.34 2.51 2.31
CA ASP A 120 -20.18 1.63 1.50
C ASP A 120 -19.98 1.84 -0.01
N ASP A 121 -19.74 3.08 -0.44
CA ASP A 121 -19.41 3.41 -1.83
C ASP A 121 -18.07 2.77 -2.24
N LEU A 122 -17.03 2.95 -1.42
CA LEU A 122 -15.70 2.38 -1.69
C LEU A 122 -15.73 0.84 -1.65
N ARG A 123 -16.46 0.27 -0.70
CA ARG A 123 -16.67 -1.19 -0.61
C ARG A 123 -17.30 -1.73 -1.89
N SER A 124 -18.41 -1.13 -2.31
CA SER A 124 -19.12 -1.54 -3.52
C SER A 124 -18.24 -1.44 -4.77
N ALA A 125 -17.44 -0.38 -4.88
CA ALA A 125 -16.51 -0.21 -5.98
C ALA A 125 -15.41 -1.30 -6.01
N ILE A 126 -14.84 -1.65 -4.86
CA ILE A 126 -13.81 -2.71 -4.79
C ILE A 126 -14.43 -4.08 -5.08
N ASP A 127 -15.64 -4.34 -4.58
CA ASP A 127 -16.35 -5.61 -4.81
C ASP A 127 -16.70 -5.79 -6.30
N GLU A 128 -17.14 -4.73 -6.99
CA GLU A 128 -17.35 -4.75 -8.43
C GLU A 128 -16.06 -5.10 -9.18
N VAL A 129 -14.93 -4.47 -8.82
CA VAL A 129 -13.62 -4.77 -9.40
C VAL A 129 -13.20 -6.22 -9.15
N ASN A 130 -13.42 -6.74 -7.94
CA ASN A 130 -13.06 -8.11 -7.56
C ASN A 130 -13.95 -9.18 -8.22
N ALA A 131 -15.17 -8.82 -8.62
CA ALA A 131 -16.11 -9.70 -9.31
C ALA A 131 -15.88 -9.74 -10.83
N ALA A 132 -15.26 -8.70 -11.39
CA ALA A 132 -15.03 -8.57 -12.82
C ALA A 132 -13.98 -9.57 -13.36
N SER A 133 -14.27 -10.13 -14.53
CA SER A 133 -13.31 -10.88 -15.34
C SER A 133 -12.23 -9.96 -15.96
N ALA A 134 -11.16 -10.54 -16.49
CA ALA A 134 -10.08 -9.78 -17.14
C ALA A 134 -10.58 -8.90 -18.31
N ASP A 135 -11.55 -9.39 -19.09
CA ASP A 135 -12.14 -8.64 -20.19
C ASP A 135 -13.05 -7.50 -19.69
N GLU A 136 -13.78 -7.73 -18.60
CA GLU A 136 -14.59 -6.71 -17.95
C GLU A 136 -13.71 -5.62 -17.34
N LEU A 137 -12.65 -5.98 -16.61
CA LEU A 137 -11.67 -5.02 -16.08
C LEU A 137 -11.05 -4.16 -17.19
N LYS A 138 -10.76 -4.76 -18.35
CA LYS A 138 -10.28 -4.02 -19.53
C LYS A 138 -11.34 -3.05 -20.06
N LYS A 139 -12.61 -3.47 -20.13
CA LYS A 139 -13.72 -2.60 -20.56
C LYS A 139 -13.94 -1.46 -19.56
N MET A 140 -13.98 -1.74 -18.27
CA MET A 140 -14.12 -0.76 -17.18
C MET A 140 -13.01 0.29 -17.27
N TYR A 141 -11.75 -0.14 -17.40
CA TYR A 141 -10.60 0.74 -17.56
C TYR A 141 -10.74 1.65 -18.78
N MET A 142 -11.12 1.10 -19.94
CA MET A 142 -11.29 1.89 -21.17
C MET A 142 -12.47 2.86 -21.09
N GLN A 143 -13.56 2.45 -20.43
CA GLN A 143 -14.73 3.30 -20.20
C GLN A 143 -14.39 4.46 -19.27
N GLN A 144 -13.68 4.21 -18.17
CA GLN A 144 -13.22 5.23 -17.24
C GLN A 144 -12.33 6.28 -17.94
N ILE A 145 -11.39 5.85 -18.79
CA ILE A 145 -10.55 6.76 -19.59
C ILE A 145 -11.39 7.60 -20.56
N LYS A 146 -12.35 6.97 -21.26
CA LYS A 146 -13.16 7.65 -22.30
C LYS A 146 -14.17 8.64 -21.74
N HIS A 147 -14.83 8.29 -20.64
CA HIS A 147 -15.91 9.10 -20.07
C HIS A 147 -15.40 10.19 -19.13
N GLY A 148 -14.09 10.22 -18.85
CA GLY A 148 -13.38 11.45 -18.51
C GLY A 148 -13.96 12.26 -17.36
N LYS A 149 -14.70 11.64 -16.41
CA LYS A 149 -14.89 12.27 -15.11
C LYS A 149 -13.61 12.06 -14.31
N LEU A 150 -12.58 12.84 -14.66
CA LEU A 150 -12.08 13.77 -13.66
C LEU A 150 -13.30 14.57 -13.19
N SER A 151 -14.09 14.00 -12.27
CA SER A 151 -15.01 14.81 -11.50
C SER A 151 -14.16 15.90 -10.83
N ASP A 152 -14.77 16.97 -10.36
CA ASP A 152 -14.10 17.95 -9.51
C ASP A 152 -13.51 17.33 -8.22
N LYS A 153 -13.69 16.00 -8.02
CA LYS A 153 -13.10 15.12 -7.01
C LYS A 153 -12.24 13.96 -7.57
N GLY A 154 -11.67 14.13 -8.77
CA GLY A 154 -10.51 13.40 -9.30
C GLY A 154 -10.54 11.86 -9.27
N GLY A 155 -11.21 11.21 -10.22
CA GLY A 155 -10.82 9.87 -10.73
C GLY A 155 -10.75 8.71 -9.72
N ALA A 156 -11.52 8.77 -8.62
CA ALA A 156 -11.60 7.67 -7.65
C ALA A 156 -12.05 6.36 -8.34
N GLY A 157 -11.23 5.31 -8.20
CA GLY A 157 -11.51 3.98 -8.75
C GLY A 157 -10.68 3.57 -9.97
N LEU A 158 -10.11 4.51 -10.74
CA LEU A 158 -9.26 4.16 -11.90
C LEU A 158 -8.02 3.38 -11.46
N GLY A 159 -7.36 3.79 -10.37
CA GLY A 159 -6.18 3.11 -9.85
C GLY A 159 -6.49 1.68 -9.35
N LEU A 160 -7.64 1.47 -8.70
CA LEU A 160 -8.06 0.14 -8.23
C LEU A 160 -8.31 -0.82 -9.39
N ILE A 161 -9.02 -0.36 -10.43
CA ILE A 161 -9.25 -1.13 -11.66
C ILE A 161 -7.92 -1.44 -12.35
N ASP A 162 -7.02 -0.46 -12.47
CA ASP A 162 -5.74 -0.66 -13.15
C ASP A 162 -4.83 -1.64 -12.41
N ILE A 163 -4.79 -1.56 -11.07
CA ILE A 163 -4.09 -2.52 -10.21
C ILE A 163 -4.63 -3.93 -10.47
N ALA A 164 -5.93 -4.16 -10.26
CA ALA A 164 -6.54 -5.49 -10.39
C ALA A 164 -6.32 -6.09 -11.79
N ARG A 165 -6.49 -5.27 -12.83
CA ARG A 165 -6.26 -5.66 -14.23
C ARG A 165 -4.81 -6.05 -14.50
N LYS A 166 -3.86 -5.37 -13.86
CA LYS A 166 -2.44 -5.56 -14.12
C LYS A 166 -1.82 -6.68 -13.31
N THR A 167 -2.27 -6.91 -12.09
CA THR A 167 -1.80 -8.01 -11.24
C THR A 167 -2.54 -9.31 -11.56
N GLY A 168 -3.80 -9.22 -12.00
CA GLY A 168 -4.68 -10.39 -12.13
C GLY A 168 -5.09 -10.95 -10.77
N GLU A 169 -4.86 -10.20 -9.69
CA GLU A 169 -5.20 -10.57 -8.33
C GLU A 169 -6.40 -9.77 -7.83
N LYS A 170 -7.13 -10.37 -6.88
CA LYS A 170 -8.18 -9.67 -6.16
C LYS A 170 -7.56 -8.67 -5.18
N LEU A 171 -8.23 -7.53 -5.02
CA LEU A 171 -7.94 -6.52 -4.02
C LEU A 171 -8.44 -7.02 -2.67
N VAL A 172 -7.54 -7.32 -1.74
CA VAL A 172 -7.90 -7.74 -0.38
C VAL A 172 -7.99 -6.48 0.48
N TYR A 173 -9.11 -6.25 1.16
CA TYR A 173 -9.30 -5.02 1.91
C TYR A 173 -10.08 -5.22 3.21
N LYS A 174 -9.96 -4.24 4.11
CA LYS A 174 -10.72 -4.19 5.37
C LYS A 174 -10.99 -2.74 5.79
N PHE A 175 -12.15 -2.52 6.39
CA PHE A 175 -12.46 -1.29 7.11
C PHE A 175 -12.49 -1.60 8.61
N LEU A 176 -11.83 -0.79 9.43
CA LEU A 176 -11.84 -0.89 10.88
C LEU A 176 -12.31 0.44 11.47
N PRO A 177 -13.35 0.48 12.32
CA PRO A 177 -13.83 1.72 12.90
C PRO A 177 -12.74 2.38 13.76
N ILE A 178 -12.50 3.68 13.56
CA ILE A 178 -11.61 4.49 14.40
C ILE A 178 -12.45 5.20 15.47
N ASP A 179 -13.49 5.90 15.03
CA ASP A 179 -14.41 6.70 15.87
C ASP A 179 -15.82 6.72 15.26
N GLU A 180 -16.66 7.71 15.55
CA GLU A 180 -18.03 7.81 15.01
C GLU A 180 -18.06 8.28 13.54
N GLU A 181 -17.04 9.02 13.11
CA GLU A 181 -16.98 9.71 11.82
C GLU A 181 -16.12 8.98 10.79
N PHE A 182 -15.17 8.17 11.25
CA PHE A 182 -14.13 7.61 10.38
C PHE A 182 -13.82 6.14 10.62
N ASP A 183 -13.42 5.50 9.53
CA ASP A 183 -12.87 4.16 9.49
C ASP A 183 -11.42 4.19 8.95
N LEU A 184 -10.62 3.20 9.37
CA LEU A 184 -9.33 2.89 8.79
C LEU A 184 -9.54 1.93 7.62
N PHE A 185 -9.22 2.38 6.40
CA PHE A 185 -9.21 1.55 5.21
C PHE A 185 -7.83 0.92 5.04
N ILE A 186 -7.79 -0.40 5.01
CA ILE A 186 -6.59 -1.20 4.73
C ILE A 186 -6.78 -1.89 3.38
N LEU A 187 -5.82 -1.73 2.48
CA LEU A 187 -5.76 -2.40 1.18
C LEU A 187 -4.47 -3.22 1.10
N LYS A 188 -4.59 -4.51 0.78
CA LYS A 188 -3.50 -5.42 0.43
C LYS A 188 -3.63 -5.83 -1.03
N VAL A 189 -2.55 -5.65 -1.78
CA VAL A 189 -2.42 -6.07 -3.17
C VAL A 189 -1.29 -7.07 -3.27
N GLU A 190 -1.57 -8.24 -3.85
CA GLU A 190 -0.55 -9.24 -4.16
C GLU A 190 -0.12 -9.15 -5.62
N ILE A 191 1.13 -9.49 -5.87
CA ILE A 191 1.76 -9.54 -7.18
C ILE A 191 2.44 -10.90 -7.30
N ASN A 192 1.73 -11.84 -7.92
CA ASN A 192 2.22 -13.19 -8.17
C ASN A 192 2.96 -13.26 -9.51
N GLY A 193 4.27 -13.52 -9.46
CA GLY A 193 5.13 -13.56 -10.64
C GLY A 193 4.75 -14.63 -11.69
N ASP A 194 4.13 -15.73 -11.27
CA ASP A 194 3.78 -16.84 -12.15
C ASP A 194 2.46 -16.58 -12.89
N LYS A 195 1.44 -16.01 -12.22
CA LYS A 195 0.22 -15.57 -12.92
C LYS A 195 0.50 -14.47 -13.96
N ILE A 196 1.52 -13.63 -13.72
CA ILE A 196 1.94 -12.60 -14.68
C ILE A 196 2.49 -13.21 -15.98
N LYS A 197 3.08 -14.42 -15.92
CA LYS A 197 3.59 -15.15 -17.09
C LYS A 197 2.44 -15.78 -17.88
N ASP A 198 1.43 -16.32 -17.18
CA ASP A 198 0.27 -16.97 -17.82
C ASP A 198 -0.64 -16.00 -18.59
N VAL A 199 -0.84 -14.77 -18.11
CA VAL A 199 -1.62 -13.73 -18.79
C VAL A 199 -1.07 -13.36 -20.18
N LYS A 200 0.17 -13.76 -20.50
CA LYS A 200 0.78 -13.56 -21.84
C LYS A 200 0.73 -14.76 -22.76
N SER A 201 0.41 -15.94 -22.23
CA SER A 201 0.28 -17.17 -23.02
C SER A 201 -1.09 -17.29 -23.71
N LYS A 202 -1.97 -16.29 -23.52
CA LYS A 202 -3.25 -16.10 -24.19
C LYS A 202 -3.25 -14.77 -24.94
#